data_AF-A0A972L4E6-F1
#
_entry.id   AF-A0A972L4E6-F1
#
_cell.length_a   1.000
_cell.length_b   1.000
_cell.length_c   1.000
_cell.angle_alpha   90.00
_cell.angle_beta   90.00
_cell.angle_gamma   90.00
#
_symmetry.space_group_name_H-M   'P 1'
#
loop_
_entity.id
_entity.type
_entity.pdbx_description
1 polymer ?
#
loop_
_entity_poly.entity_id
_entity_poly.type
_entity_poly.pdbx_seq_one_letter_code
_entity_poly.pdbx_strand_id
1 'polypeptide(L)'
;MNIDKTVEKDSLAKANFGLSPEDQYKTTLTYDMTLSEVSKANSISLNYLKMKLNIPQNLKHDYKLGEINKNFHFTLEDIDKFISLYHNEKTAREKTTMPINNLNQNQNHEK
;
A
#
# COMPACT_ATOMS: atom_id res chain seq x y z
N MET A 1 20.83 31.22 -34.59
CA MET A 1 19.46 31.47 -34.10
C MET A 1 19.02 30.18 -33.42
N ASN A 2 18.80 30.23 -32.10
CA ASN A 2 18.52 29.05 -31.27
C ASN A 2 17.09 28.58 -31.51
N ILE A 3 16.92 27.29 -31.81
CA ILE A 3 15.61 26.63 -31.76
C ILE A 3 15.56 25.71 -30.55
N ASP A 4 14.53 26.00 -29.76
CA ASP A 4 14.15 25.48 -28.47
C ASP A 4 14.12 23.93 -28.44
N LYS A 5 14.84 23.33 -27.48
CA LYS A 5 14.67 21.91 -27.13
C LYS A 5 13.46 21.81 -26.21
N THR A 6 12.28 21.77 -26.80
CA THR A 6 11.06 21.47 -26.06
C THR A 6 11.01 19.98 -25.70
N VAL A 7 10.94 19.77 -24.40
CA VAL A 7 10.76 18.54 -23.62
C VAL A 7 9.71 17.59 -24.22
N GLU A 8 10.12 16.42 -24.73
CA GLU A 8 9.22 15.26 -24.91
C GLU A 8 9.42 14.30 -23.73
N LYS A 9 8.69 14.55 -22.64
CA LYS A 9 8.52 13.66 -21.48
C LYS A 9 7.20 12.87 -21.61
N ASP A 10 6.94 12.25 -22.75
CA ASP A 10 5.67 11.51 -22.97
C ASP A 10 5.86 10.04 -23.37
N SER A 11 7.06 9.49 -23.22
CA SER A 11 7.25 8.06 -23.34
C SER A 11 7.17 7.44 -21.95
N LEU A 12 5.97 7.04 -21.50
CA LEU A 12 5.71 5.91 -20.58
C LEU A 12 4.20 5.80 -20.24
N ALA A 13 3.30 5.92 -21.22
CA ALA A 13 1.86 5.73 -21.01
C ALA A 13 1.30 4.59 -21.87
N LYS A 14 1.91 3.38 -21.81
CA LYS A 14 1.29 2.16 -22.37
C LYS A 14 1.66 0.92 -21.56
N ALA A 15 0.89 0.68 -20.50
CA ALA A 15 0.65 -0.67 -20.02
C ALA A 15 -0.77 -0.73 -19.43
N ASN A 16 -1.73 -1.14 -20.26
CA ASN A 16 -3.03 -1.63 -19.81
C ASN A 16 -2.77 -2.91 -19.00
N PHE A 17 -2.54 -2.77 -17.70
CA PHE A 17 -2.73 -3.87 -16.76
C PHE A 17 -4.13 -3.74 -16.19
N GLY A 18 -4.93 -4.79 -16.36
CA GLY A 18 -6.06 -5.02 -15.46
C GLY A 18 -5.50 -5.25 -14.07
N LEU A 19 -5.17 -4.15 -13.38
CA LEU A 19 -4.75 -4.16 -11.99
C LEU A 19 -6.04 -4.35 -11.19
N SER A 20 -6.23 -5.57 -10.72
CA SER A 20 -7.17 -5.82 -9.62
C SER A 20 -6.81 -4.83 -8.49
N PRO A 21 -7.77 -4.26 -7.74
CA PRO A 21 -7.49 -3.21 -6.75
C PRO A 21 -6.43 -3.59 -5.69
N GLU A 22 -6.09 -4.88 -5.58
CA GLU A 22 -4.96 -5.44 -4.83
C GLU A 22 -3.56 -5.13 -5.43
N ASP A 23 -3.40 -4.94 -6.73
CA ASP A 23 -2.11 -4.65 -7.38
C ASP A 23 -1.77 -3.15 -7.39
N GLN A 24 -2.67 -2.28 -6.91
CA GLN A 24 -2.48 -0.82 -6.90
C GLN A 24 -1.46 -0.35 -5.85
N TYR A 25 -1.02 -1.24 -4.95
CA TYR A 25 -0.09 -0.93 -3.86
C TYR A 25 1.24 -1.67 -3.96
N LYS A 26 1.54 -2.36 -5.07
CA LYS A 26 2.84 -3.04 -5.27
C LYS A 26 3.95 -2.05 -5.61
N THR A 27 4.39 -1.27 -4.63
CA THR A 27 5.74 -0.67 -4.72
C THR A 27 6.76 -1.80 -4.68
N THR A 28 7.72 -1.81 -5.61
CA THR A 28 8.84 -2.76 -5.58
C THR A 28 9.66 -2.56 -4.31
N LEU A 29 9.51 -3.47 -3.35
CA LEU A 29 10.27 -3.46 -2.10
C LEU A 29 11.69 -3.92 -2.36
N THR A 30 12.67 -3.21 -1.80
CA THR A 30 14.09 -3.59 -1.87
C THR A 30 14.74 -3.50 -0.49
N TYR A 31 15.76 -4.33 -0.22
CA TYR A 31 16.46 -4.32 1.07
C TYR A 31 17.25 -3.03 1.35
N ASP A 32 17.48 -2.21 0.32
CA ASP A 32 18.15 -0.92 0.43
C ASP A 32 17.25 0.21 0.92
N MET A 33 15.93 0.01 0.90
CA MET A 33 14.96 0.95 1.48
C MET A 33 14.95 0.87 3.00
N THR A 34 14.52 1.94 3.64
CA THR A 34 14.20 2.01 5.08
C THR A 34 12.73 1.67 5.31
N LEU A 35 12.38 1.29 6.56
CA LEU A 35 10.97 1.12 6.95
C LEU A 35 10.14 2.40 6.76
N SER A 36 10.77 3.56 6.95
CA SER A 36 10.14 4.87 6.76
C SER A 36 9.76 5.09 5.29
N GLU A 37 10.65 4.76 4.37
CA GLU A 37 10.39 4.86 2.92
C GLU A 37 9.29 3.89 2.49
N VAL A 38 9.32 2.64 2.96
CA VAL A 38 8.27 1.66 2.67
C VAL A 38 6.90 2.12 3.20
N SER A 39 6.87 2.64 4.43
CA SER A 39 5.65 3.18 5.04
C SER A 39 5.06 4.32 4.20
N LYS A 40 5.90 5.27 3.77
CA LYS A 40 5.48 6.40 2.93
C LYS A 40 5.03 5.95 1.54
N ALA A 41 5.77 5.07 0.89
CA ALA A 41 5.47 4.60 -0.46
C ALA A 41 4.13 3.84 -0.53
N ASN A 42 3.79 3.10 0.52
CA ASN A 42 2.57 2.28 0.56
C ASN A 42 1.43 2.93 1.36
N SER A 43 1.60 4.17 1.83
CA SER A 43 0.62 4.89 2.65
C SER A 43 0.11 4.07 3.86
N ILE A 44 1.03 3.38 4.54
CA ILE A 44 0.74 2.60 5.74
C ILE A 44 1.46 3.14 6.96
N SER A 45 0.92 2.88 8.15
CA SER A 45 1.55 3.36 9.38
C SER A 45 2.87 2.63 9.66
N LEU A 46 3.95 3.40 9.86
CA LEU A 46 5.25 2.87 10.26
C LEU A 46 5.16 2.06 11.56
N ASN A 47 4.36 2.54 12.53
CA ASN A 47 4.17 1.86 13.81
C ASN A 47 3.49 0.50 13.61
N TYR A 48 2.56 0.41 12.66
CA TYR A 48 1.90 -0.83 12.30
C TYR A 48 2.90 -1.84 11.72
N LEU A 49 3.76 -1.43 10.78
CA LEU A 49 4.83 -2.29 10.26
C LEU A 49 5.75 -2.79 11.37
N LYS A 50 6.24 -1.86 12.21
CA LYS A 50 7.12 -2.21 13.32
C LYS A 50 6.46 -3.22 14.26
N MET A 51 5.19 -3.04 14.60
CA MET A 51 4.44 -3.96 15.45
C MET A 51 4.31 -5.35 14.81
N LYS A 52 3.98 -5.42 13.51
CA LYS A 52 3.79 -6.69 12.80
C LYS A 52 5.11 -7.44 12.55
N LEU A 53 6.20 -6.71 12.32
CA LEU A 53 7.54 -7.26 12.14
C LEU A 53 8.28 -7.50 13.48
N ASN A 54 7.60 -7.31 14.61
CA ASN A 54 8.16 -7.45 15.95
C ASN A 54 9.40 -6.57 16.21
N ILE A 55 9.42 -5.39 15.61
CA ILE A 55 10.49 -4.40 15.72
C ILE A 55 10.13 -3.42 16.85
N PRO A 56 11.07 -3.12 17.76
CA PRO A 56 10.87 -2.14 18.81
C PRO A 56 10.46 -0.77 18.25
N GLN A 57 9.44 -0.15 18.85
CA GLN A 57 8.94 1.15 18.40
C GLN A 57 9.98 2.27 18.53
N ASN A 58 10.88 2.14 19.50
CA ASN A 58 12.02 3.04 19.73
C ASN A 58 13.22 2.83 18.79
N LEU A 59 13.22 1.79 17.94
CA LEU A 59 14.27 1.60 16.95
C LEU A 59 14.25 2.77 15.96
N LYS A 60 15.42 3.36 15.68
CA LYS A 60 15.55 4.47 14.74
C LYS A 60 15.01 4.09 13.35
N HIS A 61 14.47 5.07 12.63
CA HIS A 61 13.72 4.85 11.39
C HIS A 61 14.63 4.80 10.15
N ASP A 62 15.91 5.15 10.33
CA ASP A 62 16.89 5.32 9.25
C ASP A 62 17.64 4.03 8.90
N TYR A 63 17.35 2.92 9.59
CA TYR A 63 17.97 1.64 9.27
C TYR A 63 17.36 1.05 7.99
N LYS A 64 18.22 0.51 7.14
CA LYS A 64 17.80 -0.20 5.94
C LYS A 64 17.13 -1.52 6.31
N LEU A 65 16.15 -1.96 5.52
CA LEU A 65 15.47 -3.24 5.70
C LEU A 65 16.45 -4.40 5.76
N GLY A 66 17.52 -4.38 4.96
CA GLY A 66 18.56 -5.40 5.00
C GLY A 66 19.34 -5.45 6.32
N GLU A 67 19.47 -4.34 7.03
CA GLU A 67 20.12 -4.29 8.35
C GLU A 67 19.17 -4.75 9.46
N ILE A 68 17.90 -4.36 9.37
CA ILE A 68 16.89 -4.74 10.34
C ILE A 68 16.56 -6.24 10.21
N ASN A 69 16.42 -6.76 8.99
CA ASN A 69 16.15 -8.18 8.75
C ASN A 69 17.16 -9.08 9.49
N LYS A 70 18.46 -8.75 9.48
CA LYS A 70 19.49 -9.55 10.17
C LYS A 70 19.22 -9.79 11.67
N ASN A 71 18.50 -8.87 12.32
CA ASN A 71 18.19 -8.95 13.75
C ASN A 71 16.78 -9.50 14.03
N PHE A 72 15.84 -9.33 13.09
CA PHE A 72 14.41 -9.62 13.29
C PHE A 72 13.86 -10.73 12.38
N HIS A 73 14.68 -11.26 11.46
CA HIS A 73 14.42 -12.46 10.66
C HIS A 73 13.12 -12.40 9.81
N PHE A 74 12.77 -11.22 9.30
CA PHE A 74 11.63 -11.06 8.38
C PHE A 74 12.09 -10.97 6.92
N THR A 75 11.19 -11.25 5.97
CA THR A 75 11.45 -11.14 4.54
C THR A 75 10.73 -9.95 3.89
N LEU A 76 11.08 -9.60 2.65
CA LEU A 76 10.31 -8.62 1.88
C LEU A 76 8.87 -9.09 1.60
N GLU A 77 8.66 -10.41 1.48
CA GLU A 77 7.34 -11.02 1.31
C GLU A 77 6.47 -10.81 2.56
N ASP A 78 7.06 -10.91 3.76
CA ASP A 78 6.34 -10.61 5.00
C ASP A 78 5.87 -9.16 5.04
N ILE A 79 6.72 -8.22 4.59
CA ILE A 79 6.37 -6.81 4.50
C ILE A 79 5.20 -6.60 3.53
N ASP A 80 5.27 -7.20 2.34
CA ASP A 80 4.21 -7.12 1.32
C ASP A 80 2.88 -7.68 1.84
N LYS A 81 2.94 -8.81 2.52
CA LYS A 81 1.79 -9.42 3.20
C LYS A 81 1.18 -8.49 4.23
N PHE A 82 1.99 -7.81 5.05
CA PHE A 82 1.47 -6.87 6.05
C PHE A 82 0.91 -5.59 5.45
N ILE A 83 1.48 -5.08 4.36
CA ILE A 83 0.91 -3.97 3.57
C ILE A 83 -0.47 -4.36 3.05
N SER A 84 -0.59 -5.53 2.43
CA SER A 84 -1.85 -6.05 1.89
C SER A 84 -2.91 -6.22 2.99
N LEU A 85 -2.52 -6.77 4.14
CA LEU A 85 -3.40 -6.92 5.30
C LEU A 85 -3.88 -5.56 5.83
N TYR A 86 -3.01 -4.56 5.92
CA TYR A 86 -3.36 -3.22 6.40
C TYR A 86 -4.45 -2.59 5.54
N HIS A 87 -4.29 -2.63 4.22
CA HIS A 87 -5.26 -2.07 3.29
C HIS A 87 -6.56 -2.85 3.30
N ASN A 88 -6.51 -4.19 3.31
CA ASN A 88 -7.72 -5.03 3.38
C ASN A 88 -8.51 -4.78 4.68
N GLU A 89 -7.84 -4.73 5.84
CA GLU A 89 -8.47 -4.39 7.12
C GLU A 89 -9.11 -2.99 7.10
N LYS A 90 -8.48 -2.02 6.43
CA LYS A 90 -9.03 -0.68 6.27
C LYS A 90 -10.31 -0.71 5.41
N THR A 91 -10.28 -1.37 4.25
CA THR A 91 -11.45 -1.49 3.37
C THR A 91 -12.60 -2.27 4.03
N ALA A 92 -12.28 -3.27 4.86
CA ALA A 92 -13.28 -4.04 5.60
C ALA A 92 -13.99 -3.21 6.69
N ARG A 93 -13.26 -2.32 7.38
CA ARG A 93 -13.83 -1.39 8.37
C ARG A 93 -14.68 -0.29 7.72
N GLU A 94 -14.28 0.17 6.54
CA GLU A 94 -15.06 1.14 5.76
C GLU A 94 -16.38 0.54 5.25
N LYS A 95 -16.41 -0.77 4.94
CA LYS A 95 -17.64 -1.49 4.55
C LYS A 95 -18.63 -1.73 5.69
N THR A 96 -18.18 -1.81 6.95
CA THR A 96 -19.06 -2.03 8.12
C THR A 96 -19.57 -0.76 8.79
N THR A 97 -19.09 0.41 8.37
CA THR A 97 -19.49 1.72 8.91
C THR A 97 -20.44 2.52 8.01
N MET A 98 -20.92 1.93 6.91
CA MET A 98 -22.07 2.49 6.20
C MET A 98 -23.34 2.29 7.06
N PRO A 99 -24.12 3.36 7.37
CA PRO A 99 -25.39 3.19 8.03
C PRO A 99 -26.29 2.30 7.15
N ILE A 100 -26.82 1.22 7.72
CA ILE A 100 -27.91 0.45 7.12
C ILE A 100 -29.17 1.34 7.15
N ASN A 101 -29.27 2.27 6.22
CA ASN A 101 -30.51 2.98 5.92
C ASN A 101 -30.74 2.95 4.41
N ASN A 102 -31.77 2.18 4.04
CA ASN A 102 -32.48 2.09 2.76
C ASN A 102 -31.94 1.15 1.67
N LEU A 103 -32.43 -0.09 1.70
CA LEU A 103 -33.08 -0.66 0.51
C LEU A 103 -34.25 -1.57 0.91
N ASN A 104 -35.34 -0.95 1.37
CA ASN A 104 -36.66 -1.54 1.22
C ASN A 104 -37.56 -0.47 0.60
N GLN A 105 -37.72 -0.48 -0.72
CA GLN A 105 -38.95 -0.07 -1.42
C GLN A 105 -38.92 -0.66 -2.83
N ASN A 106 -39.48 -1.86 -2.98
CA ASN A 106 -40.28 -2.26 -4.15
C ASN A 106 -41.09 -3.50 -3.77
N GLN A 107 -42.02 -3.31 -2.84
CA GLN A 107 -43.34 -3.93 -2.98
C GLN A 107 -44.01 -3.18 -4.12
N ASN A 108 -44.39 -3.84 -5.22
CA ASN A 108 -45.72 -3.73 -5.81
C ASN A 108 -45.84 -4.37 -7.20
N HIS A 109 -46.83 -5.26 -7.28
CA HIS A 109 -47.60 -5.72 -8.44
C HIS A 109 -46.89 -6.59 -9.47
N GLU A 110 -47.12 -7.91 -9.38
CA GLU A 110 -47.81 -8.60 -10.48
C GLU A 110 -48.98 -9.41 -9.91
N LYS A 111 -50.07 -9.36 -10.65
CA LYS A 111 -51.45 -9.68 -10.27
C LYS A 111 -51.83 -11.07 -10.76
#